data_AF-A0A124GYT9-F1
#
_entry.id   AF-A0A124GYT9-F1
#
_cell.length_a   1.000
_cell.length_b   1.000
_cell.length_c   1.000
_cell.angle_alpha   90.00
_cell.angle_beta   90.00
_cell.angle_gamma   90.00
#
_symmetry.space_group_name_H-M   'P 1'
#
loop_
_entity.id
_entity.type
_entity.pdbx_description
1 polymer ?
#
loop_
_entity_poly.entity_id
_entity_poly.type
_entity_poly.pdbx_seq_one_letter_code
_entity_poly.pdbx_strand_id
1 'polypeptide(L)' 'MRDLIAEALGQLATLVFGLILLAWWVGGPGVIAILWSEGDKRSALQIPAAWATVTAVYLTASRLIRRALRARRG' A
#
# COMPACT_ATOMS: atom_id res chain seq x y z
N MET A 1 18.31 1.34 -27.40
CA MET A 1 18.44 2.46 -26.43
C MET A 1 17.12 2.80 -25.76
N ARG A 2 16.03 3.00 -26.51
CA ARG A 2 14.70 3.29 -25.95
C ARG A 2 14.15 2.18 -25.05
N ASP A 3 14.36 0.91 -25.42
CA ASP A 3 13.91 -0.23 -24.63
C ASP A 3 14.67 -0.36 -23.29
N LEU A 4 15.99 -0.12 -23.30
CA LEU A 4 16.81 -0.08 -22.08
C LEU A 4 16.37 1.04 -21.12
N ILE A 5 16.01 2.21 -21.65
CA ILE A 5 15.49 3.34 -20.84
C ILE A 5 14.13 2.97 -20.25
N ALA A 6 13.23 2.36 -21.04
CA ALA A 6 11.92 1.95 -20.57
C ALA A 6 12.02 0.88 -19.47
N GLU A 7 12.93 -0.07 -19.61
CA GLU A 7 13.18 -1.13 -18.63
C GLU A 7 13.76 -0.57 -17.32
N ALA A 8 14.74 0.34 -17.40
CA ALA A 8 15.28 1.04 -16.23
C ALA A 8 14.20 1.88 -15.50
N LEU A 9 13.33 2.57 -16.25
CA LEU A 9 12.20 3.30 -15.68
C LEU A 9 11.18 2.36 -15.02
N GLY A 10 10.92 1.19 -15.62
CA GLY A 10 10.04 0.18 -15.03
C GLY A 10 10.59 -0.38 -13.71
N GLN A 11 11.91 -0.63 -13.63
CA GLN A 11 12.58 -1.06 -12.41
C GLN A 11 12.54 0.04 -11.34
N LEU A 12 12.81 1.29 -11.72
CA LEU A 12 12.75 2.43 -10.80
C LEU A 12 11.32 2.62 -10.26
N ALA A 13 10.30 2.55 -11.12
CA ALA A 13 8.90 2.63 -10.70
C ALA A 13 8.53 1.49 -9.75
N THR A 14 9.02 0.27 -10.01
CA THR A 14 8.82 -0.89 -9.13
C THR A 14 9.47 -0.68 -7.77
N LEU A 15 10.71 -0.17 -7.74
CA LEU A 15 11.43 0.12 -6.51
C LEU A 15 10.72 1.22 -5.69
N VAL A 16 10.36 2.33 -6.33
CA VAL A 16 9.63 3.44 -5.69
C VAL A 16 8.30 2.94 -5.14
N PHE A 17 7.55 2.16 -5.92
CA PHE A 17 6.30 1.57 -5.45
C PHE A 17 6.52 0.64 -4.25
N GLY A 18 7.55 -0.20 -4.29
CA GLY A 18 7.93 -1.07 -3.17
C GLY A 18 8.27 -0.29 -1.89
N LEU A 19 9.02 0.79 -2.01
CA LEU A 19 9.36 1.67 -0.89
C LEU A 19 8.14 2.37 -0.30
N ILE A 20 7.24 2.89 -1.15
CA ILE A 20 5.98 3.50 -0.71
C ILE A 20 5.12 2.47 0.02
N LEU A 21 5.02 1.25 -0.51
CA LEU A 21 4.27 0.18 0.13
C LEU A 21 4.86 -0.19 1.49
N LEU A 22 6.19 -0.28 1.59
CA LEU A 22 6.88 -0.59 2.83
C LEU A 22 6.68 0.53 3.87
N ALA A 23 6.82 1.78 3.46
CA ALA A 23 6.55 2.94 4.31
C ALA A 23 5.08 2.98 4.78
N TRP A 24 4.13 2.57 3.94
CA TRP A 24 2.72 2.47 4.32
C TRP A 24 2.47 1.40 5.40
N TRP A 25 3.08 0.22 5.25
CA TRP A 25 2.91 -0.90 6.18
C TRP A 25 3.62 -0.69 7.51
N VAL A 26 4.79 -0.04 7.51
CA VAL A 26 5.55 0.24 8.74
C VAL A 26 5.05 1.54 9.39
N GLY A 27 4.83 2.57 8.57
CA GLY A 27 4.45 3.91 9.02
C GLY A 27 3.05 3.96 9.64
N GLY A 28 2.07 3.23 9.09
CA GLY A 28 0.71 3.20 9.66
C GLY A 28 0.69 2.78 11.14
N PRO A 29 1.14 1.56 11.47
CA PRO A 29 1.26 1.09 12.85
C PRO A 29 2.20 1.95 13.71
N GLY A 30 3.30 2.45 13.13
CA GLY A 30 4.25 3.32 13.83
C GLY A 30 3.61 4.63 14.30
N VAL A 31 2.88 5.31 13.41
CA VAL A 31 2.15 6.56 13.72
C VAL A 31 1.07 6.30 14.78
N ILE A 32 0.35 5.18 14.69
CA ILE A 32 -0.66 4.80 15.68
C ILE A 32 -0.02 4.61 17.06
N ALA A 33 1.13 3.94 17.13
CA ALA A 33 1.84 3.71 18.39
C ALA A 33 2.34 5.02 19.03
N ILE A 34 2.86 5.95 18.21
CA ILE A 34 3.28 7.29 18.66
C ILE A 34 2.09 8.06 19.23
N LEU A 35 0.99 8.17 18.48
CA LEU A 35 -0.20 8.91 18.93
C LEU A 35 -0.83 8.33 20.19
N TRP A 36 -0.80 7.00 20.33
CA TRP A 36 -1.23 6.33 21.55
C TRP A 36 -0.34 6.72 22.75
N SER A 37 0.97 6.82 22.54
CA SER A 37 1.93 7.20 23.57
C SER A 37 1.83 8.67 23.99
N GLU A 38 1.48 9.57 23.05
CA GLU A 38 1.28 11.00 23.30
C GLU A 38 -0.07 11.32 23.96
N GLY A 39 -0.94 10.32 24.13
CA GLY A 39 -2.22 10.46 24.83
C GLY A 39 -3.37 10.96 23.95
N ASP A 40 -3.18 11.16 22.64
CA ASP A 40 -4.26 11.46 21.69
C ASP A 40 -5.02 10.18 21.29
N LYS A 41 -5.82 9.69 22.24
CA LYS A 41 -6.62 8.47 22.09
C LYS A 41 -7.65 8.57 20.97
N ARG A 42 -8.12 9.77 20.61
CA ARG A 42 -9.12 9.95 19.56
C ARG A 42 -8.49 9.68 18.19
N SER A 43 -7.36 10.31 17.90
CA SER A 43 -6.63 10.08 16.64
C SER A 43 -6.08 8.65 16.57
N ALA A 44 -5.59 8.12 17.70
CA ALA A 44 -5.10 6.74 17.78
C ALA A 44 -6.18 5.67 17.53
N LEU A 45 -7.48 6.01 17.63
CA LEU A 45 -8.59 5.12 17.29
C LEU A 45 -9.10 5.32 15.85
N GLN A 46 -9.04 6.55 15.32
CA GLN A 46 -9.54 6.86 13.97
C GLN A 46 -8.55 6.49 12.86
N ILE A 47 -7.25 6.69 13.09
CA ILE A 47 -6.20 6.41 12.11
C ILE A 47 -6.08 4.91 11.78
N PRO A 48 -6.16 3.96 12.75
CA PRO A 48 -6.19 2.54 12.42
C PRO A 48 -7.37 2.17 11.53
N ALA A 49 -8.55 2.76 11.76
CA ALA A 49 -9.73 2.49 10.95
C ALA A 49 -9.56 3.00 9.52
N ALA A 50 -9.03 4.21 9.34
CA ALA A 50 -8.72 4.76 8.01
C ALA A 50 -7.66 3.91 7.28
N TRP A 51 -6.57 3.56 7.97
CA TRP A 51 -5.50 2.71 7.44
C TRP A 51 -6.01 1.31 7.04
N ALA A 52 -6.81 0.69 7.90
CA ALA A 52 -7.43 -0.61 7.63
C ALA A 52 -8.40 -0.55 6.45
N THR A 53 -9.17 0.54 6.33
CA THR A 53 -10.10 0.75 5.21
C THR A 53 -9.37 0.85 3.88
N VAL A 54 -8.34 1.69 3.79
CA VAL A 54 -7.51 1.83 2.59
C VAL A 54 -6.86 0.49 2.22
N THR A 55 -6.35 -0.24 3.23
CA THR A 55 -5.75 -1.56 3.03
C THR A 55 -6.77 -2.59 2.53
N ALA A 56 -7.98 -2.62 3.11
CA ALA A 56 -9.05 -3.51 2.69
C ALA A 56 -9.50 -3.23 1.25
N VAL A 57 -9.64 -1.96 0.87
CA VAL A 57 -9.97 -1.54 -0.49
C VAL A 57 -8.88 -1.99 -1.46
N TYR A 58 -7.61 -1.73 -1.15
CA TYR A 58 -6.47 -2.16 -1.98
C TYR A 58 -6.46 -3.68 -2.19
N LEU A 59 -6.61 -4.46 -1.12
CA LEU A 59 -6.62 -5.93 -1.19
C LEU A 59 -7.83 -6.46 -1.98
N THR A 60 -8.99 -5.83 -1.81
CA THR A 60 -10.21 -6.19 -2.54
C THR A 60 -10.05 -5.93 -4.02
N ALA A 61 -9.60 -4.73 -4.40
CA ALA A 61 -9.30 -4.39 -5.79
C ALA A 61 -8.26 -5.36 -6.39
N SER A 62 -7.18 -5.64 -5.66
CA SER A 62 -6.14 -6.58 -6.08
C SER A 62 -6.66 -8.02 -6.26
N ARG A 63 -7.61 -8.46 -5.43
CA ARG A 63 -8.27 -9.77 -5.57
C ARG A 63 -9.19 -9.79 -6.78
N LEU A 64 -9.96 -8.73 -7.02
CA LEU A 64 -10.86 -8.61 -8.17
C LEU A 64 -10.09 -8.62 -9.48
N ILE A 65 -9.00 -7.85 -9.59
CA ILE A 65 -8.13 -7.83 -10.76
C ILE A 65 -7.55 -9.22 -11.02
N ARG A 66 -7.01 -9.89 -9.99
CA ARG A 66 -6.47 -11.26 -10.12
C ARG A 66 -7.54 -12.29 -10.52
N ARG A 67 -8.78 -12.12 -10.06
CA ARG A 67 -9.91 -12.96 -10.49
C ARG A 67 -10.25 -12.71 -11.95
N ALA A 68 -10.38 -11.45 -12.37
CA ALA A 68 -10.67 -11.07 -13.74
C ALA A 68 -9.59 -11.56 -14.72
N LEU A 69 -8.31 -11.45 -14.35
CA LEU A 69 -7.20 -11.95 -15.17
C LEU A 69 -7.23 -13.47 -15.33
N ARG A 70 -7.57 -14.22 -14.27
CA ARG A 70 -7.70 -15.68 -14.35
C ARG A 70 -8.89 -16.10 -15.23
N ALA A 71 -10.02 -15.43 -15.10
CA ALA A 71 -11.21 -15.68 -15.91
C ALA A 71 -11.02 -15.35 -17.40
N ARG A 72 -10.00 -14.55 -17.77
CA ARG A 72 -9.64 -14.28 -19.17
C ARG A 72 -8.67 -15.29 -19.79
N ARG A 73 -8.03 -16.15 -18.97
CA ARG A 73 -7.02 -17.12 -19.40
C ARG A 73 -7.55 -18.56 -19.49
N GLY A 74 -8.75 -18.83 -18.99
CA GLY A 74 -9.49 -20.08 -19.17
C GLY A 74 -10.70 -19.83 -20.05
#